data_AF-A0A5K1CTT9-F1
#
_entry.id   AF-A0A5K1CTT9-F1
#
_cell.length_a   1.000
_cell.length_b   1.000
_cell.length_c   1.000
_cell.angle_alpha   90.00
_cell.angle_beta   90.00
_cell.angle_gamma   90.00
#
_symmetry.space_group_name_H-M   'P 1'
#
loop_
_entity.id
_entity.type
_entity.pdbx_description
1 polymer ?
#
loop_
_entity_poly.entity_id
_entity_poly.type
_entity_poly.pdbx_seq_one_letter_code
_entity_poly.pdbx_strand_id
1 'polypeptide(L)'
;VRQSVLEGKHANIADPTLCGRYEVDSLRRVVDLALHCTSDKGINRPKMCDVVTELKEAIRLCGGKQIQQESGKGSSSHNTDSDSAFIVP
;
A
#
# COMPACT_ATOMS: atom_id res chain seq x y z
N VAL A 1 -0.53 -14.87 12.28
CA VAL A 1 -0.09 -13.91 11.23
C VAL A 1 1.23 -13.26 11.58
N ARG A 2 1.34 -12.40 12.60
CA ARG A 2 2.62 -11.70 12.92
C ARG A 2 3.81 -12.63 13.22
N GLN A 3 3.59 -13.78 13.85
CA GLN A 3 4.64 -14.78 14.09
C GLN A 3 5.20 -15.38 12.78
N SER A 4 4.33 -15.69 11.81
CA SER A 4 4.73 -16.26 10.52
C SER A 4 5.59 -15.32 9.68
N VAL A 5 5.41 -13.99 9.86
CA VAL A 5 6.23 -12.97 9.18
C VAL A 5 7.62 -12.87 9.80
N LEU A 6 7.73 -12.88 11.14
CA LEU A 6 9.02 -12.83 11.84
C LEU A 6 9.90 -14.05 11.57
N GLU A 7 9.30 -15.21 11.34
CA GLU A 7 10.03 -16.46 11.04
C GLU A 7 10.57 -16.54 9.60
N GLY A 8 10.39 -15.51 8.77
CA GLY A 8 10.85 -15.51 7.37
C GLY A 8 10.08 -16.45 6.44
N LYS A 9 8.94 -16.98 6.90
CA LYS A 9 8.05 -17.86 6.11
C LYS A 9 7.05 -17.05 5.32
N HIS A 10 7.49 -16.06 4.54
CA HIS A 10 6.60 -15.23 3.71
C HIS A 10 5.73 -16.11 2.79
N ALA A 11 6.30 -17.21 2.29
CA ALA A 11 5.62 -18.21 1.48
C ALA A 11 4.44 -18.91 2.18
N ASN A 12 4.42 -18.99 3.51
CA ASN A 12 3.33 -19.60 4.29
C ASN A 12 2.17 -18.62 4.52
N ILE A 13 2.36 -17.35 4.18
CA ILE A 13 1.36 -16.27 4.30
C ILE A 13 0.73 -15.99 2.93
N ALA A 14 1.42 -16.39 1.85
CA ALA A 14 0.88 -16.30 0.50
C ALA A 14 -0.47 -17.03 0.41
N ASP A 15 -1.40 -16.47 -0.37
CA ASP A 15 -2.67 -17.12 -0.66
C ASP A 15 -2.42 -18.53 -1.25
N PRO A 16 -2.95 -19.61 -0.64
CA PRO A 16 -2.76 -20.97 -1.13
C PRO A 16 -3.18 -21.17 -2.59
N THR A 17 -4.15 -20.37 -3.08
CA THR A 17 -4.66 -20.43 -4.45
C THR A 17 -3.71 -19.82 -5.49
N LEU A 18 -2.70 -19.07 -5.05
CA LEU A 18 -1.62 -18.59 -5.94
C LEU A 18 -0.74 -19.75 -6.42
N CYS A 19 -0.72 -20.91 -5.72
CA CYS A 19 0.04 -22.10 -6.11
C CYS A 19 1.52 -21.82 -6.44
N GLY A 20 2.16 -20.90 -5.70
CA GLY A 20 3.56 -20.50 -5.97
C GLY A 20 3.75 -19.58 -7.18
N ARG A 21 2.68 -19.08 -7.80
CA ARG A 21 2.73 -18.06 -8.86
C ARG A 21 2.89 -16.65 -8.30
N TYR A 22 3.86 -16.47 -7.43
CA TYR A 22 4.24 -15.16 -6.91
C TYR A 22 5.76 -15.07 -6.85
N GLU A 23 6.26 -13.85 -7.00
CA GLU A 23 7.66 -13.52 -6.87
C GLU A 23 7.95 -13.23 -5.39
N VAL A 24 9.01 -13.83 -4.84
CA VAL A 24 9.25 -13.86 -3.39
C VAL A 24 9.62 -12.47 -2.85
N ASP A 25 10.36 -11.67 -3.61
CA ASP A 25 10.76 -10.32 -3.25
C ASP A 25 9.55 -9.37 -3.27
N SER A 26 8.70 -9.47 -4.29
CA SER A 26 7.40 -8.77 -4.35
C SER A 26 6.51 -9.13 -3.15
N LEU A 27 6.37 -10.42 -2.83
CA LEU A 27 5.57 -10.86 -1.68
C LEU A 27 6.14 -10.32 -0.36
N ARG A 28 7.47 -10.41 -0.17
CA ARG A 28 8.13 -9.89 1.02
C ARG A 28 7.86 -8.39 1.19
N ARG A 29 7.96 -7.61 0.11
CA ARG A 29 7.66 -6.17 0.13
C ARG A 29 6.23 -5.87 0.56
N VAL A 30 5.25 -6.59 0.01
CA VAL A 30 3.84 -6.41 0.39
C VAL A 30 3.60 -6.78 1.85
N VAL A 31 4.23 -7.87 2.33
CA VAL A 31 4.11 -8.32 3.72
C VAL A 31 4.73 -7.30 4.69
N ASP A 32 5.90 -6.76 4.37
CA ASP A 32 6.56 -5.73 5.19
C ASP A 32 5.72 -4.44 5.25
N LEU A 33 5.14 -4.03 4.12
CA LEU A 33 4.22 -2.88 4.07
C LEU A 33 2.97 -3.13 4.91
N ALA A 34 2.37 -4.32 4.82
CA ALA A 34 1.19 -4.69 5.60
C ALA A 34 1.47 -4.70 7.12
N LEU A 35 2.68 -5.10 7.53
CA LEU A 35 3.11 -5.00 8.93
C LEU A 35 3.14 -3.55 9.41
N HIS A 36 3.70 -2.63 8.63
CA HIS A 36 3.72 -1.22 9.00
C HIS A 36 2.30 -0.62 9.03
N CYS A 37 1.46 -0.92 8.04
CA CYS A 37 0.06 -0.48 7.99
C CYS A 37 -0.76 -0.97 9.21
N THR A 38 -0.47 -2.17 9.70
CA THR A 38 -1.17 -2.78 10.84
C THR A 38 -0.45 -2.58 12.17
N SER A 39 0.57 -1.71 12.23
CA SER A 39 1.28 -1.41 13.47
C SER A 39 0.32 -0.87 14.54
N ASP A 40 0.54 -1.31 15.79
CA ASP A 40 -0.25 -0.88 16.95
C ASP A 40 -0.04 0.62 17.23
N LYS A 41 1.16 1.11 16.93
CA LYS A 41 1.49 2.54 17.00
C LYS A 41 1.18 3.21 15.66
N GLY A 42 0.25 4.17 15.69
CA GLY A 42 -0.16 4.94 14.50
C GLY A 42 0.99 5.71 13.82
N ILE A 43 1.98 6.16 14.59
CA ILE A 43 3.19 6.84 14.06
C ILE A 43 4.04 5.95 13.15
N ASN A 44 3.98 4.62 13.31
CA ASN A 44 4.70 3.69 12.46
C ASN A 44 3.88 3.29 11.21
N ARG A 45 2.62 3.73 11.12
CA ARG A 45 1.80 3.47 9.94
C ARG A 45 2.25 4.42 8.83
N PRO A 46 2.57 3.91 7.63
CA PRO A 46 2.99 4.72 6.51
C PRO A 46 1.85 5.62 6.04
N LYS A 47 2.18 6.74 5.37
CA LYS A 47 1.15 7.56 4.73
C LYS A 47 0.62 6.81 3.50
N MET A 48 -0.63 7.07 3.11
CA MET A 48 -1.22 6.41 1.93
C MET A 48 -0.44 6.66 0.64
N CYS A 49 0.24 7.80 0.49
CA CYS A 49 1.14 8.06 -0.64
C CYS A 49 2.32 7.08 -0.69
N ASP A 50 2.90 6.76 0.47
CA ASP A 50 4.01 5.82 0.60
C ASP A 50 3.52 4.39 0.34
N VAL A 51 2.33 4.04 0.83
CA VAL A 51 1.68 2.75 0.57
C VAL A 51 1.52 2.50 -0.93
N VAL A 52 0.98 3.48 -1.66
CA VAL A 52 0.81 3.37 -3.13
C VAL A 52 2.15 3.24 -3.84
N THR A 53 3.17 3.94 -3.37
CA THR A 53 4.52 3.89 -3.96
C THR A 53 5.15 2.51 -3.78
N GLU A 54 5.13 1.97 -2.56
CA GLU A 54 5.66 0.63 -2.27
C GLU A 54 4.89 -0.47 -3.02
N LEU A 55 3.56 -0.36 -3.14
CA LEU A 55 2.76 -1.31 -3.92
C LEU A 55 3.14 -1.30 -5.41
N LYS A 56 3.36 -0.11 -5.99
CA LYS A 56 3.82 0.01 -7.38
C LYS A 56 5.19 -0.66 -7.58
N GLU A 57 6.09 -0.53 -6.61
CA GLU A 57 7.39 -1.21 -6.67
C GLU A 57 7.26 -2.73 -6.57
N ALA A 58 6.43 -3.24 -5.65
CA ALA A 58 6.18 -4.68 -5.52
C ALA A 58 5.60 -5.28 -6.80
N ILE A 59 4.70 -4.58 -7.50
CA ILE A 59 4.15 -5.01 -8.79
C ILE A 59 5.25 -5.06 -9.86
N ARG A 60 6.17 -4.09 -9.86
CA ARG A 60 7.30 -4.04 -10.79
C ARG A 60 8.25 -5.22 -10.59
N LEU A 61 8.48 -5.63 -9.34
CA LEU A 61 9.29 -6.81 -8.99
C LEU A 61 8.62 -8.12 -9.45
N CYS A 62 7.29 -8.23 -9.34
CA CYS A 62 6.52 -9.40 -9.79
C CYS A 62 6.46 -9.57 -11.32
N GLY A 63 7.02 -8.65 -12.11
CA GLY A 63 6.97 -8.70 -13.58
C GLY A 63 5.70 -8.09 -14.19
N GLY A 64 4.99 -7.23 -13.44
CA GLY A 64 3.79 -6.55 -13.93
C GLY A 64 4.09 -5.58 -15.08
N LYS A 65 3.60 -5.91 -16.28
CA LYS A 65 3.38 -4.92 -17.34
C LYS A 65 2.41 -3.86 -16.80
N GLN A 66 2.76 -2.59 -16.99
CA GLN A 66 2.09 -1.41 -16.44
C GLN A 66 0.56 -1.53 -16.37
N ILE A 67 -0.01 -1.33 -15.17
CA ILE A 67 -1.30 -0.65 -15.09
C ILE A 67 -1.00 0.79 -15.45
N GLN A 68 -1.26 1.16 -16.71
CA GLN A 68 -1.29 2.56 -17.11
C GLN A 68 -2.33 3.23 -16.23
N GLN A 69 -1.87 4.07 -15.30
CA GLN A 69 -2.72 5.05 -14.67
C GLN A 69 -3.21 5.94 -15.81
N GLU A 70 -4.45 5.74 -16.26
CA GLU A 70 -5.10 6.78 -17.03
C GLU A 70 -5.11 8.02 -16.14
N SER A 71 -4.33 9.00 -16.57
CA SER A 71 -4.34 10.32 -15.99
C SER A 71 -5.71 10.94 -16.32
N GLY A 72 -6.73 10.56 -15.56
CA GLY A 72 -7.92 11.39 -15.37
C GLY A 72 -7.44 12.73 -14.82
N LYS A 73 -7.25 13.69 -15.74
CA LYS A 73 -6.83 15.06 -15.47
C LYS A 73 -7.97 15.77 -14.76
N GLY A 74 -8.18 15.46 -13.49
CA GLY A 74 -9.01 16.23 -12.58
C GLY A 74 -8.23 17.45 -12.14
N SER A 75 -8.23 18.51 -12.95
CA SER A 75 -7.87 19.84 -12.48
C SER A 75 -8.90 20.24 -11.41
N SER A 76 -8.59 20.01 -10.14
CA SER A 76 -9.32 20.65 -9.04
C SER A 76 -8.43 21.73 -8.45
N SER A 77 -8.36 22.86 -9.19
CA SER A 77 -8.05 24.15 -8.58
C SER A 77 -9.19 24.47 -7.62
N HIS A 78 -8.98 24.24 -6.33
CA HIS A 78 -9.72 24.94 -5.30
C HIS A 78 -8.78 26.01 -4.75
N ASN A 79 -8.99 27.24 -5.21
CA ASN A 79 -8.42 28.41 -4.55
C ASN A 79 -9.04 28.45 -3.15
N THR A 80 -8.25 28.26 -2.08
CA THR A 80 -8.71 28.59 -0.73
C THR A 80 -8.54 30.09 -0.53
N ASP A 81 -9.50 30.84 -1.06
CA ASP A 81 -9.74 32.22 -0.66
C ASP A 81 -11.01 32.26 0.20
N SER A 82 -10.84 32.84 1.38
CA SER A 82 -11.87 33.48 2.20
C SER A 82 -12.96 32.63 2.87
N ASP A 83 -12.84 32.61 4.20
CA ASP A 83 -13.88 32.99 5.17
C ASP A 83 -15.28 32.37 5.01
N SER A 84 -15.65 31.49 5.96
CA SER A 84 -16.96 31.54 6.62
C SER A 84 -17.06 30.48 7.71
N ALA A 85 -17.25 30.97 8.93
CA ALA A 85 -17.69 30.18 10.07
C ALA A 85 -19.03 29.48 9.78
N PHE A 86 -19.11 28.19 10.14
CA PHE A 86 -20.40 27.60 10.50
C PHE A 86 -20.19 26.53 11.57
N ILE A 87 -20.34 26.99 12.82
CA ILE A 87 -20.85 26.14 13.91
C ILE A 87 -22.24 25.64 13.47
N VAL A 88 -22.61 24.44 13.92
CA VAL A 88 -23.95 24.04 14.43
C VAL A 88 -24.23 22.57 14.05
N PRO A 89 -24.96 21.78 14.86
CA PRO A 89 -25.24 21.83 16.30
C PRO A 89 -24.53 20.71 17.10
#